data_AF-A0AAJ1EXE2-F1
#
_entry.id   AF-A0AAJ1EXE2-F1
#
_cell.length_a   1.000
_cell.length_b   1.000
_cell.length_c   1.000
_cell.angle_alpha   90.00
_cell.angle_beta   90.00
_cell.angle_gamma   90.00
#
_symmetry.space_group_name_H-M   'P 1'
#
loop_
_entity.id
_entity.type
_entity.pdbx_description
1 polymer ?
#
loop_
_entity_poly.entity_id
_entity_poly.type
_entity_poly.pdbx_seq_one_letter_code
_entity_poly.pdbx_strand_id
1 'polypeptide(L)'
;MVKTDFTDACEWIPPHADHLPTQPVPAWYRSNEVAPGSGDSAKIPALQDMTTIKVGGVPADFIPVDTEDDFVAAIRAADKERRPLLVLGGGSNLLCADQLNDLVVIQDRRSGIKVTEDTACGGAMVSAPAGQSWDEFVCGCIDNDQMGLEALSGIPGTVGAAPVQNIGAYGHEVAETLSTVRVFDRIRDAIRILPVGDLHLGYRTSIIKRSLHDEQAGGGRIWTNTGRYVVLSADFQLAHASLSAPIEYQQLADKLGVKLGERADMREVRQAVLELRRSKGMVLDPADPDTYSCGSFFTNPIISNEDALKLPAAAPRFPVYDLQLRNSVTGVAPKLEGVVKTSAAWLISHAGFSKGFSLDCANGDDLPVRASLSNKHVLALTNRASASSVDIAQLAATIKRGVWEKFGVELVEEPVQVGF
;
A
#
# COMPACT_ATOMS: atom_id res chain seq x y z
N MET A 1 -24.92 26.61 -48.13
CA MET A 1 -24.24 27.70 -47.39
C MET A 1 -25.14 28.08 -46.23
N VAL A 2 -25.02 27.36 -45.12
CA VAL A 2 -25.79 27.64 -43.90
C VAL A 2 -24.79 28.21 -42.92
N LYS A 3 -24.93 29.51 -42.64
CA LYS A 3 -24.29 30.18 -41.51
C LYS A 3 -25.02 29.73 -40.26
N THR A 4 -24.30 29.17 -39.30
CA THR A 4 -24.69 29.16 -37.89
C THR A 4 -23.62 29.95 -37.15
N ASP A 5 -24.00 31.13 -36.70
CA ASP A 5 -23.18 32.01 -35.87
C ASP A 5 -22.88 31.31 -34.53
N PHE A 6 -21.62 30.92 -34.32
CA PHE A 6 -21.11 30.62 -32.98
C PHE A 6 -20.71 31.95 -32.34
N THR A 7 -21.66 32.60 -31.67
CA THR A 7 -21.40 33.80 -30.84
C THR A 7 -21.89 33.66 -29.41
N ASP A 8 -21.98 32.43 -28.90
CA ASP A 8 -21.84 32.22 -27.46
C ASP A 8 -20.34 32.15 -27.19
N ALA A 9 -19.82 33.18 -26.54
CA ALA A 9 -18.52 33.08 -25.90
C ALA A 9 -18.62 31.93 -24.90
N CYS A 10 -18.12 30.74 -25.28
CA CYS A 10 -17.74 29.74 -24.29
C CYS A 10 -16.69 30.41 -23.42
N GLU A 11 -17.11 30.99 -22.29
CA GLU A 11 -16.19 31.25 -21.20
C GLU A 11 -15.57 29.90 -20.88
N TRP A 12 -14.32 29.73 -21.31
CA TRP A 12 -13.48 28.65 -20.84
C TRP A 12 -13.27 28.93 -19.36
N ILE A 13 -14.15 28.38 -18.53
CA ILE A 13 -13.92 28.26 -17.09
C ILE A 13 -12.76 27.28 -17.00
N PRO A 14 -11.59 27.69 -16.46
CA PRO A 14 -10.54 26.74 -16.20
C PRO A 14 -11.15 25.61 -15.36
N PRO A 15 -10.89 24.33 -15.65
CA PRO A 15 -11.03 23.34 -14.60
C PRO A 15 -10.30 23.93 -13.37
N HIS A 16 -10.82 23.73 -12.17
CA HIS A 16 -10.25 24.27 -10.91
C HIS A 16 -10.76 25.62 -10.38
N ALA A 17 -11.61 26.40 -11.07
CA ALA A 17 -12.09 27.68 -10.51
C ALA A 17 -13.10 27.52 -9.35
N ASP A 18 -13.92 26.47 -9.37
CA ASP A 18 -15.13 26.38 -8.52
C ASP A 18 -15.01 25.40 -7.34
N HIS A 19 -13.89 24.69 -7.18
CA HIS A 19 -13.72 23.70 -6.12
C HIS A 19 -12.46 23.93 -5.28
N LEU A 20 -12.54 23.59 -4.00
CA LEU A 20 -11.39 23.64 -3.11
C LEU A 20 -10.39 22.52 -3.47
N PRO A 21 -9.08 22.82 -3.53
CA PRO A 21 -8.05 21.81 -3.70
C PRO A 21 -8.16 20.72 -2.64
N THR A 22 -7.85 19.48 -3.05
CA THR A 22 -7.84 18.36 -2.12
C THR A 22 -6.71 18.54 -1.11
N GLN A 23 -6.91 18.03 0.10
CA GLN A 23 -5.88 18.03 1.14
C GLN A 23 -5.27 16.63 1.24
N PRO A 24 -3.94 16.49 1.22
CA PRO A 24 -3.31 15.20 1.39
C PRO A 24 -3.41 14.75 2.86
N VAL A 25 -3.51 13.45 3.08
CA VAL A 25 -3.19 12.82 4.36
C VAL A 25 -1.70 13.03 4.60
N PRO A 26 -1.30 13.72 5.68
CA PRO A 26 0.09 14.03 5.94
C PRO A 26 0.96 12.78 5.93
N ALA A 27 2.08 12.84 5.20
CA ALA A 27 3.07 11.80 5.20
C ALA A 27 3.73 11.72 6.59
N TRP A 28 3.30 10.76 7.38
CA TRP A 28 3.73 10.63 8.77
C TRP A 28 5.25 10.44 8.90
N TYR A 29 5.89 9.78 7.94
CA TYR A 29 7.34 9.53 7.96
C TYR A 29 8.16 10.79 7.64
N ARG A 30 7.53 11.88 7.21
CA ARG A 30 8.19 13.18 7.00
C ARG A 30 8.28 14.02 8.26
N SER A 31 7.40 13.81 9.25
CA SER A 31 7.52 14.49 10.56
C SER A 31 8.65 13.94 11.43
N ASN A 32 9.29 12.84 11.00
CA ASN A 32 10.49 12.29 11.62
C ASN A 32 11.73 13.12 11.22
N GLU A 33 11.67 14.44 11.39
CA GLU A 33 12.81 15.32 11.21
C GLU A 33 13.89 14.96 12.26
N VAL A 34 14.82 14.09 11.87
CA VAL A 34 16.12 14.04 12.51
C VAL A 34 16.86 15.28 12.01
N ALA A 35 16.87 16.34 12.82
CA ALA A 35 17.69 17.50 12.55
C ALA A 35 19.16 17.06 12.36
N PRO A 36 19.87 17.52 11.32
CA PRO A 36 21.31 17.33 11.24
C PRO A 36 21.96 18.18 12.34
N GLY A 37 22.06 17.62 13.54
CA GLY A 37 22.86 18.19 14.62
C GLY A 37 24.33 18.15 14.22
N SER A 38 24.88 19.32 13.90
CA SER A 38 26.32 19.52 13.88
C SER A 38 26.83 19.49 15.32
N GLY A 39 27.32 18.34 15.75
CA GLY A 39 27.98 18.12 17.04
C GLY A 39 27.46 16.88 17.78
N ASP A 40 28.35 15.89 17.94
CA ASP A 40 28.24 14.65 18.72
C ASP A 40 27.03 13.72 18.45
N SER A 41 27.31 12.63 17.70
CA SER A 41 26.48 11.44 17.45
C SER A 41 24.96 11.65 17.45
N ALA A 42 24.39 12.00 16.30
CA ALA A 42 22.94 11.89 16.10
C ALA A 42 22.50 10.45 16.43
N LYS A 43 21.67 10.28 17.45
CA LYS A 43 21.16 8.97 17.87
C LYS A 43 20.35 8.36 16.73
N ILE A 44 20.72 7.15 16.29
CA ILE A 44 20.00 6.41 15.26
C ILE A 44 18.54 6.18 15.74
N PRO A 45 17.52 6.58 14.96
CA PRO A 45 16.13 6.39 15.34
C PRO A 45 15.74 4.90 15.34
N ALA A 46 14.83 4.51 16.23
CA ALA A 46 14.30 3.15 16.24
C ALA A 46 13.26 2.96 15.12
N LEU A 47 13.11 1.73 14.62
CA LEU A 47 12.09 1.44 13.61
C LEU A 47 10.67 1.63 14.16
N GLN A 48 10.41 1.55 15.47
CA GLN A 48 9.12 1.95 16.05
C GLN A 48 8.76 3.43 15.80
N ASP A 49 9.75 4.30 15.61
CA ASP A 49 9.51 5.71 15.29
C ASP A 49 9.30 5.90 13.77
N MET A 50 9.56 4.85 12.98
CA MET A 50 9.57 4.86 11.50
C MET A 50 8.69 3.78 10.85
N THR A 51 7.90 3.04 11.64
CA THR A 51 6.75 2.23 11.21
C THR A 51 5.41 2.74 11.76
N THR A 52 4.32 2.56 11.00
CA THR A 52 2.98 2.99 11.46
C THR A 52 2.44 2.16 12.62
N ILE A 53 2.84 0.88 12.71
CA ILE A 53 2.50 0.00 13.84
C ILE A 53 3.26 0.38 15.12
N LYS A 54 4.28 1.24 15.02
CA LYS A 54 5.12 1.67 16.14
C LYS A 54 5.83 0.52 16.85
N VAL A 55 6.41 -0.39 16.08
CA VAL A 55 7.15 -1.55 16.58
C VAL A 55 8.48 -1.68 15.85
N GLY A 56 9.53 -2.10 16.56
CA GLY A 56 10.84 -2.38 15.99
C GLY A 56 11.98 -1.62 16.68
N GLY A 57 13.12 -2.29 16.77
CA GLY A 57 14.31 -1.80 17.48
C GLY A 57 15.13 -0.77 16.72
N VAL A 58 16.29 -0.43 17.30
CA VAL A 58 17.28 0.44 16.67
C VAL A 58 18.08 -0.36 15.64
N PRO A 59 18.12 0.05 14.35
CA PRO A 59 18.98 -0.59 13.35
C PRO A 59 20.45 -0.27 13.60
N ALA A 60 21.35 -1.01 12.96
CA ALA A 60 22.78 -0.77 13.01
C ALA A 60 23.14 0.59 12.38
N ASP A 61 22.52 0.90 11.24
CA ASP A 61 22.71 2.15 10.50
C ASP A 61 21.39 2.65 9.94
N PHE A 62 21.25 3.98 9.89
CA PHE A 62 20.15 4.66 9.23
C PHE A 62 20.71 5.73 8.30
N ILE A 63 20.41 5.60 7.00
CA ILE A 63 20.96 6.41 5.92
C ILE A 63 19.81 7.09 5.17
N PRO A 64 19.39 8.29 5.57
CA PRO A 64 18.48 9.10 4.77
C PRO A 64 19.20 9.64 3.54
N VAL A 65 18.57 9.55 2.36
CA VAL A 65 19.14 10.02 1.10
C VAL A 65 18.19 10.97 0.38
N ASP A 66 18.74 12.02 -0.20
CA ASP A 66 17.98 13.09 -0.87
C ASP A 66 18.22 13.13 -2.40
N THR A 67 19.10 12.26 -2.94
CA THR A 67 19.42 12.16 -4.37
C THR A 67 19.38 10.71 -4.87
N GLU A 68 19.15 10.50 -6.19
CA GLU A 68 19.12 9.16 -6.79
C GLU A 68 20.50 8.49 -6.69
N ASP A 69 21.56 9.26 -6.93
CA ASP A 69 22.93 8.76 -6.93
C ASP A 69 23.34 8.30 -5.53
N ASP A 70 23.01 9.06 -4.48
CA ASP A 70 23.27 8.67 -3.09
C ASP A 70 22.44 7.43 -2.71
N PHE A 71 21.20 7.35 -3.18
CA PHE A 71 20.33 6.20 -2.91
C PHE A 71 20.92 4.92 -3.49
N VAL A 72 21.31 4.95 -4.77
CA VAL A 72 21.94 3.80 -5.45
C VAL A 72 23.30 3.48 -4.83
N ALA A 73 24.11 4.49 -4.51
CA ALA A 73 25.42 4.30 -3.90
C ALA A 73 25.32 3.63 -2.52
N ALA A 74 24.37 4.04 -1.69
CA ALA A 74 24.14 3.46 -0.37
C ALA A 74 23.68 1.99 -0.46
N ILE A 75 22.77 1.67 -1.40
CA ILE A 75 22.34 0.29 -1.65
C ILE A 75 23.54 -0.57 -2.10
N ARG A 76 24.32 -0.07 -3.06
CA ARG A 76 25.51 -0.75 -3.58
C ARG A 76 26.54 -1.00 -2.48
N ALA A 77 26.74 -0.05 -1.57
CA ALA A 77 27.65 -0.21 -0.43
C ALA A 77 27.18 -1.33 0.51
N ALA A 78 25.90 -1.33 0.90
CA ALA A 78 25.33 -2.38 1.75
C ALA A 78 25.42 -3.78 1.09
N ASP A 79 25.16 -3.87 -0.22
CA ASP A 79 25.30 -5.12 -0.97
C ASP A 79 26.75 -5.62 -1.06
N LYS A 80 27.71 -4.72 -1.27
CA LYS A 80 29.15 -5.04 -1.31
C LYS A 80 29.63 -5.60 0.03
N GLU A 81 29.15 -5.04 1.13
CA GLU A 81 29.45 -5.49 2.50
C GLU A 81 28.61 -6.70 2.93
N ARG A 82 27.65 -7.13 2.10
CA ARG A 82 26.71 -8.24 2.37
C ARG A 82 25.91 -8.02 3.66
N ARG A 83 25.58 -6.78 3.97
CA ARG A 83 24.81 -6.44 5.16
C ARG A 83 23.31 -6.59 4.88
N PRO A 84 22.50 -7.04 5.86
CA PRO A 84 21.05 -7.00 5.75
C PRO A 84 20.59 -5.56 5.45
N LEU A 85 19.86 -5.40 4.34
CA LEU A 85 19.42 -4.09 3.86
C LEU A 85 17.90 -4.01 3.86
N LEU A 86 17.36 -2.98 4.52
CA LEU A 86 15.97 -2.52 4.39
C LEU A 86 15.94 -1.18 3.66
N VAL A 87 15.31 -1.14 2.49
CA VAL A 87 14.86 0.11 1.88
C VAL A 87 13.54 0.50 2.51
N LEU A 88 13.53 1.63 3.20
CA LEU A 88 12.39 2.15 3.93
C LEU A 88 11.65 3.21 3.10
N GLY A 89 10.40 2.91 2.77
CA GLY A 89 9.43 3.91 2.31
C GLY A 89 8.78 4.61 3.49
N GLY A 90 7.45 4.53 3.59
CA GLY A 90 6.70 5.13 4.69
C GLY A 90 6.44 4.18 5.86
N GLY A 91 7.14 3.04 5.97
CA GLY A 91 7.01 2.10 7.10
C GLY A 91 5.60 1.59 7.41
N SER A 92 4.67 1.69 6.46
CA SER A 92 3.23 1.44 6.70
C SER A 92 2.81 -0.02 6.56
N ASN A 93 3.75 -0.88 6.13
CA ASN A 93 3.53 -2.28 5.86
C ASN A 93 4.73 -3.13 6.30
N LEU A 94 5.36 -2.74 7.40
CA LEU A 94 6.52 -3.40 7.99
C LEU A 94 6.19 -3.85 9.41
N LEU A 95 6.46 -5.10 9.74
CA LEU A 95 6.62 -5.55 11.12
C LEU A 95 8.10 -5.80 11.34
N CYS A 96 8.71 -5.03 12.23
CA CYS A 96 10.15 -5.06 12.47
C CYS A 96 10.47 -5.67 13.82
N ALA A 97 11.48 -6.53 13.87
CA ALA A 97 11.96 -7.12 15.11
C ALA A 97 12.55 -6.07 16.06
N ASP A 98 12.54 -6.36 17.36
CA ASP A 98 13.11 -5.47 18.37
C ASP A 98 14.65 -5.51 18.41
N GLN A 99 15.28 -6.54 17.83
CA GLN A 99 16.73 -6.70 17.76
C GLN A 99 17.22 -6.62 16.31
N LEU A 100 17.92 -5.54 15.95
CA LEU A 100 18.29 -5.21 14.56
C LEU A 100 19.77 -4.83 14.42
N ASN A 101 20.65 -5.53 15.15
CA ASN A 101 22.05 -5.15 15.37
C ASN A 101 22.92 -5.05 14.11
N ASP A 102 22.52 -5.69 13.00
CA ASP A 102 23.27 -5.71 11.74
C ASP A 102 22.55 -5.00 10.58
N LEU A 103 21.31 -4.52 10.82
CA LEU A 103 20.44 -3.98 9.77
C LEU A 103 20.90 -2.60 9.32
N VAL A 104 21.12 -2.44 8.02
CA VAL A 104 21.24 -1.12 7.36
C VAL A 104 19.86 -0.72 6.86
N VAL A 105 19.40 0.48 7.25
CA VAL A 105 18.16 1.07 6.78
C VAL A 105 18.47 2.25 5.90
N ILE A 106 17.95 2.26 4.67
CA ILE A 106 18.11 3.38 3.72
C ILE A 106 16.72 3.97 3.46
N GLN A 107 16.56 5.26 3.71
CA GLN A 107 15.29 5.97 3.47
C GLN A 107 15.41 6.90 2.27
N ASP A 108 14.60 6.69 1.24
CA ASP A 108 14.48 7.61 0.11
C ASP A 108 13.59 8.80 0.50
N ARG A 109 14.17 9.99 0.58
CA ARG A 109 13.47 11.24 0.93
C ARG A 109 13.12 12.09 -0.29
N ARG A 110 13.49 11.64 -1.50
CA ARG A 110 13.16 12.34 -2.73
C ARG A 110 11.65 12.47 -2.87
N SER A 111 11.22 13.65 -3.28
CA SER A 111 9.81 13.98 -3.53
C SER A 111 9.73 14.85 -4.78
N GLY A 112 8.52 14.97 -5.33
CA GLY A 112 8.27 15.72 -6.55
C GLY A 112 7.39 14.94 -7.51
N ILE A 113 6.45 15.63 -8.13
CA ILE A 113 5.54 15.09 -9.12
C ILE A 113 5.83 15.80 -10.43
N LYS A 114 6.09 15.03 -11.49
CA LYS A 114 6.40 15.58 -12.81
C LYS A 114 5.42 15.02 -13.83
N VAL A 115 4.68 15.89 -14.48
CA VAL A 115 3.95 15.53 -15.71
C VAL A 115 4.97 15.54 -16.85
N THR A 116 5.23 14.37 -17.43
CA THR A 116 6.22 14.20 -18.51
C THR A 116 5.60 14.35 -19.89
N GLU A 117 4.31 14.01 -20.00
CA GLU A 117 3.50 14.21 -21.20
C GLU A 117 2.09 14.61 -20.76
N ASP A 118 1.47 15.53 -21.49
CA ASP A 118 0.11 15.99 -21.23
C ASP A 118 -0.57 16.29 -22.57
N THR A 119 -1.55 15.47 -22.94
CA THR A 119 -2.26 15.60 -24.21
C THR A 119 -3.77 15.44 -24.01
N ALA A 120 -4.55 16.22 -24.74
CA ALA A 120 -6.01 16.21 -24.61
C ALA A 120 -6.64 14.82 -24.88
N CYS A 121 -6.09 14.06 -25.83
CA CYS A 121 -6.63 12.74 -26.20
C CYS A 121 -5.94 11.57 -25.48
N GLY A 122 -4.66 11.72 -25.12
CA GLY A 122 -3.86 10.66 -24.51
C GLY A 122 -3.84 10.70 -22.98
N GLY A 123 -4.30 11.80 -22.37
CA GLY A 123 -4.19 12.02 -20.93
C GLY A 123 -2.79 12.50 -20.53
N ALA A 124 -2.45 12.26 -19.27
CA ALA A 124 -1.18 12.66 -18.66
C ALA A 124 -0.32 11.45 -18.30
N MET A 125 0.97 11.52 -18.62
CA MET A 125 2.00 10.65 -18.06
C MET A 125 2.62 11.36 -16.86
N VAL A 126 2.49 10.78 -15.68
CA VAL A 126 2.92 11.40 -14.42
C VAL A 126 3.96 10.53 -13.74
N SER A 127 5.11 11.12 -13.42
CA SER A 127 6.25 10.46 -12.80
C SER A 127 6.49 10.99 -11.40
N ALA A 128 6.84 10.09 -10.47
CA ALA A 128 7.24 10.46 -9.11
C ALA A 128 8.36 9.54 -8.57
N PRO A 129 9.33 10.08 -7.80
CA PRO A 129 10.40 9.30 -7.19
C PRO A 129 9.84 8.37 -6.10
N ALA A 130 10.60 7.33 -5.77
CA ALA A 130 10.17 6.30 -4.84
C ALA A 130 9.86 6.79 -3.42
N GLY A 131 10.50 7.87 -2.96
CA GLY A 131 10.25 8.53 -1.68
C GLY A 131 9.00 9.42 -1.61
N GLN A 132 8.36 9.73 -2.75
CA GLN A 132 7.17 10.58 -2.81
C GLN A 132 6.03 9.95 -2.01
N SER A 133 5.35 10.77 -1.19
CA SER A 133 4.18 10.32 -0.44
C SER A 133 3.08 9.89 -1.40
N TRP A 134 2.53 8.70 -1.17
CA TRP A 134 1.49 8.15 -2.03
C TRP A 134 0.25 9.05 -2.06
N ASP A 135 -0.27 9.45 -0.88
CA ASP A 135 -1.52 10.19 -0.87
C ASP A 135 -1.38 11.64 -1.36
N GLU A 136 -0.20 12.25 -1.20
CA GLU A 136 0.09 13.53 -1.86
C GLU A 136 0.16 13.40 -3.38
N PHE A 137 0.68 12.28 -3.88
CA PHE A 137 0.66 11.98 -5.31
C PHE A 137 -0.77 11.85 -5.83
N VAL A 138 -1.62 11.07 -5.14
CA VAL A 138 -3.05 10.94 -5.47
C VAL A 138 -3.77 12.29 -5.43
N CYS A 139 -3.53 13.09 -4.39
CA CYS A 139 -4.06 14.44 -4.21
C CYS A 139 -3.68 15.34 -5.40
N GLY A 140 -2.40 15.35 -5.78
CA GLY A 140 -1.91 16.11 -6.92
C GLY A 140 -2.55 15.67 -8.24
N CYS A 141 -2.75 14.37 -8.46
CA CYS A 141 -3.44 13.88 -9.65
C CYS A 141 -4.90 14.34 -9.71
N ILE A 142 -5.63 14.25 -8.60
CA ILE A 142 -7.03 14.70 -8.52
C ILE A 142 -7.14 16.22 -8.71
N ASP A 143 -6.22 16.99 -8.15
CA ASP A 143 -6.22 18.45 -8.34
C ASP A 143 -5.95 18.85 -9.79
N ASN A 144 -5.38 17.96 -10.61
CA ASN A 144 -5.13 18.15 -12.05
C ASN A 144 -6.12 17.40 -12.96
N ASP A 145 -7.27 16.93 -12.45
CA ASP A 145 -8.25 16.16 -13.25
C ASP A 145 -7.69 14.86 -13.88
N GLN A 146 -6.70 14.26 -13.24
CA GLN A 146 -6.09 13.00 -13.66
C GLN A 146 -6.73 11.83 -12.92
N MET A 147 -7.70 11.19 -13.57
CA MET A 147 -8.53 10.12 -13.03
C MET A 147 -7.79 8.77 -12.94
N GLY A 148 -8.13 7.98 -11.91
CA GLY A 148 -7.80 6.56 -11.80
C GLY A 148 -7.18 6.16 -10.47
N LEU A 149 -6.95 7.13 -9.58
CA LEU A 149 -6.24 6.94 -8.31
C LEU A 149 -7.09 7.30 -7.08
N GLU A 150 -8.26 7.91 -7.27
CA GLU A 150 -9.13 8.42 -6.22
C GLU A 150 -9.58 7.35 -5.23
N ALA A 151 -9.85 6.11 -5.70
CA ALA A 151 -10.15 4.96 -4.85
C ALA A 151 -8.99 4.52 -3.95
N LEU A 152 -7.76 4.92 -4.29
CA LEU A 152 -6.52 4.63 -3.57
C LEU A 152 -6.11 5.75 -2.61
N SER A 153 -6.98 6.74 -2.41
CA SER A 153 -6.79 7.83 -1.45
C SER A 153 -6.63 7.33 -0.01
N GLY A 154 -5.74 7.98 0.75
CA GLY A 154 -5.46 7.72 2.15
C GLY A 154 -4.69 6.43 2.43
N ILE A 155 -4.15 5.77 1.41
CA ILE A 155 -3.20 4.67 1.62
C ILE A 155 -1.88 5.27 2.12
N PRO A 156 -1.39 4.90 3.31
CA PRO A 156 -0.10 5.37 3.81
C PRO A 156 1.06 4.68 3.08
N GLY A 157 2.18 5.39 2.97
CA GLY A 157 3.39 4.87 2.33
C GLY A 157 3.86 5.77 1.20
N THR A 158 4.63 5.20 0.28
CA THR A 158 5.28 5.95 -0.80
C THR A 158 4.92 5.37 -2.17
N VAL A 159 5.12 6.19 -3.20
CA VAL A 159 5.03 5.80 -4.61
C VAL A 159 5.93 4.60 -4.92
N GLY A 160 7.13 4.53 -4.33
CA GLY A 160 8.04 3.40 -4.54
C GLY A 160 7.54 2.07 -3.97
N ALA A 161 6.75 2.11 -2.90
CA ALA A 161 6.18 0.92 -2.29
C ALA A 161 4.90 0.45 -3.00
N ALA A 162 4.18 1.34 -3.68
CA ALA A 162 2.92 1.05 -4.38
C ALA A 162 2.99 -0.15 -5.35
N PRO A 163 3.95 -0.21 -6.30
CA PRO A 163 4.03 -1.33 -7.24
C PRO A 163 4.54 -2.63 -6.60
N VAL A 164 5.25 -2.57 -5.46
CA VAL A 164 5.80 -3.76 -4.79
C VAL A 164 4.69 -4.75 -4.46
N GLN A 165 3.60 -4.27 -3.85
CA GLN A 165 2.48 -5.14 -3.50
C GLN A 165 1.26 -4.91 -4.39
N ASN A 166 1.38 -4.21 -5.52
CA ASN A 166 0.22 -3.82 -6.32
C ASN A 166 -0.91 -3.28 -5.42
N ILE A 167 -0.63 -2.18 -4.71
CA ILE A 167 -1.57 -1.64 -3.71
C ILE A 167 -2.95 -1.45 -4.34
N GLY A 168 -3.98 -1.71 -3.55
CA GLY A 168 -5.35 -1.61 -4.03
C GLY A 168 -6.34 -1.42 -2.92
N ALA A 169 -7.40 -0.68 -3.20
CA ALA A 169 -8.50 -0.42 -2.29
C ALA A 169 -9.76 -0.12 -3.09
N TYR A 170 -10.92 -0.41 -2.50
CA TYR A 170 -12.23 -0.05 -3.04
C TYR A 170 -12.45 -0.44 -4.52
N GLY A 171 -11.97 -1.63 -4.91
CA GLY A 171 -12.17 -2.18 -6.25
C GLY A 171 -11.05 -1.88 -7.24
N HIS A 172 -10.14 -0.97 -6.90
CA HIS A 172 -9.06 -0.55 -7.77
C HIS A 172 -7.68 -0.99 -7.29
N GLU A 173 -6.75 -1.12 -8.22
CA GLU A 173 -5.35 -1.44 -7.99
C GLU A 173 -4.44 -0.51 -8.81
N VAL A 174 -3.22 -0.30 -8.32
CA VAL A 174 -2.24 0.54 -9.02
C VAL A 174 -1.90 0.01 -10.43
N ALA A 175 -2.03 -1.30 -10.66
CA ALA A 175 -1.86 -1.92 -11.97
C ALA A 175 -2.69 -1.28 -13.10
N GLU A 176 -3.82 -0.65 -12.77
CA GLU A 176 -4.73 -0.06 -13.77
C GLU A 176 -4.20 1.23 -14.39
N THR A 177 -3.27 1.92 -13.72
CA THR A 177 -2.71 3.20 -14.14
C THR A 177 -1.19 3.18 -14.27
N LEU A 178 -0.52 2.21 -13.66
CA LEU A 178 0.93 2.08 -13.72
C LEU A 178 1.40 1.73 -15.13
N SER A 179 2.34 2.52 -15.65
CA SER A 179 2.94 2.33 -16.96
C SER A 179 4.31 1.64 -16.86
N THR A 180 5.23 2.27 -16.14
CA THR A 180 6.62 1.83 -15.98
C THR A 180 7.13 2.04 -14.57
N VAL A 181 8.07 1.21 -14.14
CA VAL A 181 8.80 1.36 -12.88
C VAL A 181 10.30 1.37 -13.17
N ARG A 182 10.98 2.44 -12.79
CA ARG A 182 12.43 2.49 -12.77
C ARG A 182 12.92 1.80 -11.52
N VAL A 183 13.79 0.81 -11.68
CA VAL A 183 14.36 0.04 -10.58
C VAL A 183 15.88 0.01 -10.66
N PHE A 184 16.53 -0.03 -9.52
CA PHE A 184 17.90 -0.51 -9.41
C PHE A 184 17.87 -2.04 -9.25
N ASP A 185 18.42 -2.76 -10.23
CA ASP A 185 18.58 -4.21 -10.18
C ASP A 185 19.90 -4.54 -9.47
N ARG A 186 19.79 -4.96 -8.21
CA ARG A 186 20.93 -5.22 -7.31
C ARG A 186 21.86 -6.35 -7.78
N ILE A 187 21.39 -7.25 -8.65
CA ILE A 187 22.26 -8.30 -9.24
C ILE A 187 23.04 -7.74 -10.42
N ARG A 188 22.37 -6.96 -11.28
CA ARG A 188 23.01 -6.40 -12.48
C ARG A 188 23.84 -5.15 -12.20
N ASP A 189 23.70 -4.61 -10.99
CA ASP A 189 24.29 -3.33 -10.59
C ASP A 189 23.95 -2.21 -11.60
N ALA A 190 22.69 -2.17 -12.03
CA ALA A 190 22.25 -1.30 -13.12
C ALA A 190 20.81 -0.84 -12.93
N ILE A 191 20.53 0.37 -13.41
CA ILE A 191 19.17 0.89 -13.51
C ILE A 191 18.46 0.22 -14.68
N ARG A 192 17.22 -0.21 -14.44
CA ARG A 192 16.34 -0.85 -15.40
C ARG A 192 14.98 -0.17 -15.39
N ILE A 193 14.32 -0.15 -16.54
CA ILE A 193 12.91 0.22 -16.65
C ILE A 193 12.14 -1.07 -16.84
N LEU A 194 11.21 -1.33 -15.93
CA LEU A 194 10.27 -2.45 -16.03
C LEU A 194 8.93 -1.89 -16.52
N PRO A 195 8.48 -2.22 -17.74
CA PRO A 195 7.10 -1.96 -18.12
C PRO A 195 6.15 -2.78 -17.25
N VAL A 196 4.90 -2.31 -17.11
CA VAL A 196 3.89 -2.98 -16.28
C VAL A 196 3.74 -4.48 -16.61
N GLY A 197 3.85 -4.86 -17.90
CA GLY A 197 3.84 -6.26 -18.35
C GLY A 197 4.94 -7.13 -17.72
N ASP A 198 6.11 -6.57 -17.44
CA ASP A 198 7.25 -7.27 -16.83
C ASP A 198 7.16 -7.31 -15.30
N LEU A 199 6.30 -6.49 -14.70
CA LEU A 199 6.09 -6.46 -13.25
C LEU A 199 5.34 -7.68 -12.73
N HIS A 200 4.62 -8.40 -13.61
CA HIS A 200 3.83 -9.59 -13.25
C HIS A 200 2.96 -9.33 -12.01
N LEU A 201 2.16 -8.27 -12.08
CA LEU A 201 1.30 -7.82 -11.00
C LEU A 201 0.17 -8.82 -10.78
N GLY A 202 -0.32 -8.87 -9.55
CA GLY A 202 -1.49 -9.64 -9.17
C GLY A 202 -2.00 -9.18 -7.81
N TYR A 203 -2.96 -9.91 -7.24
CA TYR A 203 -3.50 -9.55 -5.93
C TYR A 203 -2.39 -9.56 -4.86
N ARG A 204 -2.05 -8.38 -4.35
CA ARG A 204 -1.02 -8.17 -3.31
C ARG A 204 0.39 -8.67 -3.67
N THR A 205 0.72 -8.75 -4.96
CA THR A 205 1.98 -9.31 -5.44
C THR A 205 2.53 -8.64 -6.70
N SER A 206 3.84 -8.76 -6.90
CA SER A 206 4.60 -8.34 -8.07
C SER A 206 5.89 -9.15 -8.16
N ILE A 207 6.62 -9.07 -9.27
CA ILE A 207 7.99 -9.61 -9.36
C ILE A 207 8.93 -8.96 -8.34
N ILE A 208 8.69 -7.71 -7.96
CA ILE A 208 9.49 -6.99 -6.97
C ILE A 208 9.31 -7.62 -5.58
N LYS A 209 8.07 -7.87 -5.16
CA LYS A 209 7.77 -8.58 -3.90
C LYS A 209 8.24 -10.04 -3.94
N ARG A 210 7.94 -10.77 -5.02
CA ARG A 210 8.37 -12.18 -5.14
C ARG A 210 9.88 -12.31 -5.10
N SER A 211 10.62 -11.34 -5.64
CA SER A 211 12.08 -11.33 -5.56
C SER A 211 12.63 -11.31 -4.13
N LEU A 212 11.80 -11.10 -3.10
CA LEU A 212 12.20 -11.23 -1.71
C LEU A 212 12.40 -12.71 -1.31
N HIS A 213 11.47 -13.59 -1.68
CA HIS A 213 11.41 -14.96 -1.13
C HIS A 213 11.49 -16.08 -2.18
N ASP A 214 11.18 -15.78 -3.43
CA ASP A 214 11.26 -16.73 -4.55
C ASP A 214 12.66 -16.63 -5.18
N GLU A 215 13.39 -17.74 -5.18
CA GLU A 215 14.76 -17.81 -5.67
C GLU A 215 14.86 -17.46 -7.17
N GLN A 216 13.90 -17.91 -7.98
CA GLN A 216 13.87 -17.64 -9.42
C GLN A 216 13.60 -16.15 -9.68
N ALA A 217 12.59 -15.58 -9.03
CA ALA A 217 12.28 -14.15 -9.10
C ALA A 217 13.44 -13.29 -8.56
N GLY A 218 14.10 -13.79 -7.51
CA GLY A 218 15.27 -13.19 -6.87
C GLY A 218 16.56 -13.30 -7.69
N GLY A 219 16.55 -14.01 -8.82
CA GLY A 219 17.71 -14.14 -9.72
C GLY A 219 18.75 -15.17 -9.24
N GLY A 220 18.30 -16.29 -8.67
CA GLY A 220 19.15 -17.35 -8.11
C GLY A 220 19.54 -17.12 -6.65
N ARG A 221 18.76 -16.30 -5.93
CA ARG A 221 19.05 -15.84 -4.58
C ARG A 221 17.74 -15.56 -3.83
N ILE A 222 17.66 -16.01 -2.58
CA ILE A 222 16.66 -15.55 -1.62
C ILE A 222 17.18 -14.28 -0.93
N TRP A 223 16.31 -13.29 -0.76
CA TRP A 223 16.63 -12.01 -0.11
C TRP A 223 15.93 -11.94 1.25
N THR A 224 16.30 -10.99 2.11
CA THR A 224 15.79 -10.92 3.49
C THR A 224 14.76 -9.81 3.66
N ASN A 225 15.20 -8.55 3.69
CA ASN A 225 14.33 -7.40 4.03
C ASN A 225 14.00 -6.52 2.81
N THR A 226 14.77 -6.64 1.74
CA THR A 226 14.54 -5.94 0.47
C THR A 226 14.98 -6.87 -0.66
N GLY A 227 14.11 -7.02 -1.65
CA GLY A 227 14.32 -7.94 -2.77
C GLY A 227 15.38 -7.45 -3.75
N ARG A 228 15.46 -8.13 -4.89
CA ARG A 228 16.40 -7.82 -5.97
C ARG A 228 16.21 -6.41 -6.55
N TYR A 229 14.97 -6.01 -6.75
CA TYR A 229 14.61 -4.77 -7.41
C TYR A 229 14.28 -3.70 -6.37
N VAL A 230 14.99 -2.58 -6.39
CA VAL A 230 14.66 -1.40 -5.58
C VAL A 230 14.06 -0.34 -6.47
N VAL A 231 12.84 0.09 -6.17
CA VAL A 231 12.15 1.12 -6.97
C VAL A 231 12.83 2.47 -6.79
N LEU A 232 13.10 3.15 -7.89
CA LEU A 232 13.68 4.50 -7.94
C LEU A 232 12.62 5.55 -8.27
N SER A 233 11.71 5.24 -9.19
CA SER A 233 10.54 6.05 -9.54
C SER A 233 9.49 5.18 -10.24
N ALA A 234 8.26 5.67 -10.31
CA ALA A 234 7.17 5.04 -11.05
C ALA A 234 6.45 6.08 -11.93
N ASP A 235 6.00 5.63 -13.09
CA ASP A 235 5.29 6.43 -14.08
C ASP A 235 3.87 5.88 -14.26
N PHE A 236 2.90 6.77 -14.32
CA PHE A 236 1.48 6.48 -14.35
C PHE A 236 0.83 7.14 -15.55
N GLN A 237 0.06 6.37 -16.31
CA GLN A 237 -0.77 6.86 -17.40
C GLN A 237 -2.18 7.12 -16.85
N LEU A 238 -2.58 8.40 -16.83
CA LEU A 238 -3.85 8.85 -16.26
C LEU A 238 -4.66 9.56 -17.34
N ALA A 239 -5.97 9.30 -17.39
CA ALA A 239 -6.86 10.01 -18.30
C ALA A 239 -7.33 11.32 -17.66
N HIS A 240 -7.52 12.35 -18.49
CA HIS A 240 -8.14 13.59 -18.04
C HIS A 240 -9.65 13.42 -17.91
N ALA A 241 -10.18 13.50 -16.69
CA ALA A 241 -11.59 13.46 -16.40
C ALA A 241 -11.90 14.07 -15.02
N SER A 242 -13.04 14.74 -14.91
CA SER A 242 -13.57 15.20 -13.62
C SER A 242 -14.31 14.09 -12.84
N LEU A 243 -14.83 13.09 -13.56
CA LEU A 243 -15.48 11.92 -12.96
C LEU A 243 -14.44 10.83 -12.67
N SER A 244 -14.69 10.08 -11.60
CA SER A 244 -13.91 8.93 -11.17
C SER A 244 -13.91 7.79 -12.18
N ALA A 245 -13.00 6.85 -11.99
CA ALA A 245 -13.15 5.48 -12.46
C ALA A 245 -14.48 4.86 -11.96
N PRO A 246 -15.02 3.84 -12.65
CA PRO A 246 -16.26 3.18 -12.24
C PRO A 246 -16.20 2.68 -10.80
N ILE A 247 -17.24 2.89 -10.00
CA ILE A 247 -17.27 2.45 -8.60
C ILE A 247 -17.50 0.93 -8.55
N GLU A 248 -16.47 0.19 -8.15
CA GLU A 248 -16.48 -1.28 -8.15
C GLU A 248 -16.59 -1.91 -6.74
N TYR A 249 -16.78 -1.10 -5.70
CA TYR A 249 -16.91 -1.59 -4.32
C TYR A 249 -18.23 -1.17 -3.68
N GLN A 250 -19.02 -2.15 -3.24
CA GLN A 250 -20.40 -1.93 -2.78
C GLN A 250 -20.48 -0.88 -1.67
N GLN A 251 -19.61 -0.97 -0.65
CA GLN A 251 -19.64 -0.01 0.46
C GLN A 251 -19.34 1.43 0.03
N LEU A 252 -18.53 1.61 -1.03
CA LEU A 252 -18.23 2.93 -1.58
C LEU A 252 -19.43 3.44 -2.40
N ALA A 253 -20.04 2.57 -3.21
CA ALA A 253 -21.26 2.87 -3.93
C ALA A 253 -22.40 3.32 -2.99
N ASP A 254 -22.63 2.55 -1.92
CA ASP A 254 -23.62 2.88 -0.89
C ASP A 254 -23.34 4.23 -0.22
N LYS A 255 -22.07 4.52 0.07
CA LYS A 255 -21.64 5.77 0.71
C LYS A 255 -21.85 7.00 -0.19
N LEU A 256 -21.68 6.82 -1.50
CA LEU A 256 -21.86 7.86 -2.52
C LEU A 256 -23.32 7.97 -3.01
N GLY A 257 -24.18 6.99 -2.68
CA GLY A 257 -25.55 6.94 -3.19
C GLY A 257 -25.65 6.61 -4.68
N VAL A 258 -24.65 5.89 -5.22
CA VAL A 258 -24.57 5.48 -6.63
C VAL A 258 -24.65 3.96 -6.76
N LYS A 259 -24.88 3.45 -7.97
CA LYS A 259 -24.83 2.01 -8.26
C LYS A 259 -23.41 1.56 -8.59
N LEU A 260 -23.15 0.26 -8.41
CA LEU A 260 -21.91 -0.35 -8.91
C LEU A 260 -21.77 -0.10 -10.42
N GLY A 261 -20.56 0.31 -10.83
CA GLY A 261 -20.22 0.66 -12.19
C GLY A 261 -20.55 2.10 -12.60
N GLU A 262 -21.31 2.85 -11.79
CA GLU A 262 -21.49 4.29 -12.01
C GLU A 262 -20.21 5.05 -11.64
N ARG A 263 -20.13 6.32 -12.07
CA ARG A 263 -19.01 7.23 -11.76
C ARG A 263 -19.55 8.41 -10.95
N ALA A 264 -18.72 8.99 -10.10
CA ALA A 264 -19.04 10.18 -9.33
C ALA A 264 -17.92 11.21 -9.48
N ASP A 265 -18.08 12.42 -8.95
CA ASP A 265 -16.96 13.38 -8.90
C ASP A 265 -15.80 12.76 -8.12
N MET A 266 -14.60 12.72 -8.70
CA MET A 266 -13.45 12.04 -8.09
C MET A 266 -13.02 12.64 -6.75
N ARG A 267 -13.33 13.91 -6.48
CA ARG A 267 -13.07 14.58 -5.20
C ARG A 267 -14.04 14.08 -4.15
N GLU A 268 -15.32 13.89 -4.51
CA GLU A 268 -16.32 13.25 -3.64
C GLU A 268 -15.95 11.79 -3.36
N VAL A 269 -15.50 11.05 -4.38
CA VAL A 269 -14.99 9.68 -4.21
C VAL A 269 -13.83 9.64 -3.23
N ARG A 270 -12.84 10.53 -3.38
CA ARG A 270 -11.73 10.66 -2.43
C ARG A 270 -12.24 10.92 -1.00
N GLN A 271 -13.16 11.85 -0.79
CA GLN A 271 -13.68 12.12 0.55
C GLN A 271 -14.41 10.92 1.14
N ALA A 272 -15.28 10.26 0.36
CA ALA A 272 -15.97 9.05 0.77
C ALA A 272 -14.99 7.92 1.15
N VAL A 273 -13.94 7.73 0.34
CA VAL A 273 -12.86 6.77 0.61
C VAL A 273 -12.15 7.11 1.93
N LEU A 274 -11.74 8.36 2.14
CA LEU A 274 -11.06 8.79 3.36
C LEU A 274 -11.93 8.58 4.60
N GLU A 275 -13.22 8.90 4.54
CA GLU A 275 -14.18 8.66 5.62
C GLU A 275 -14.34 7.17 5.93
N LEU A 276 -14.52 6.33 4.90
CA LEU A 276 -14.63 4.89 5.08
C LEU A 276 -13.36 4.30 5.68
N ARG A 277 -12.17 4.78 5.27
CA ARG A 277 -10.89 4.34 5.84
C ARG A 277 -10.75 4.77 7.29
N ARG A 278 -11.05 6.03 7.65
CA ARG A 278 -11.04 6.52 9.05
C ARG A 278 -11.98 5.70 9.93
N SER A 279 -13.16 5.33 9.43
CA SER A 279 -14.12 4.50 10.18
C SER A 279 -13.57 3.11 10.55
N LYS A 280 -12.56 2.63 9.80
CA LYS A 280 -11.89 1.33 9.97
C LYS A 280 -10.52 1.43 10.65
N GLY A 281 -10.07 2.62 11.06
CA GLY A 281 -8.70 2.84 11.58
C GLY A 281 -7.60 2.71 10.52
N MET A 282 -7.96 2.87 9.23
CA MET A 282 -7.05 2.68 8.09
C MET A 282 -6.43 3.99 7.57
N VAL A 283 -6.60 5.08 8.32
CA VAL A 283 -5.89 6.36 8.13
C VAL A 283 -5.20 6.64 9.45
N LEU A 284 -3.89 6.97 9.40
CA LEU A 284 -3.11 7.20 10.61
C LEU A 284 -3.64 8.41 11.39
N ASP A 285 -3.82 8.24 12.69
CA ASP A 285 -4.20 9.28 13.63
C ASP A 285 -3.44 9.06 14.95
N PRO A 286 -2.50 9.96 15.32
CA PRO A 286 -1.74 9.85 16.55
C PRO A 286 -2.59 9.74 17.81
N ALA A 287 -3.82 10.26 17.82
CA ALA A 287 -4.73 10.19 18.96
C ALA A 287 -5.54 8.87 19.02
N ASP A 288 -5.46 8.03 17.99
CA ASP A 288 -6.22 6.79 17.88
C ASP A 288 -5.30 5.56 17.76
N PRO A 289 -5.14 4.76 18.84
CA PRO A 289 -4.35 3.54 18.83
C PRO A 289 -4.85 2.47 17.84
N ASP A 290 -6.12 2.52 17.39
CA ASP A 290 -6.59 1.60 16.33
C ASP A 290 -5.88 1.83 15.00
N THR A 291 -5.19 2.96 14.84
CA THR A 291 -4.42 3.30 13.64
C THR A 291 -2.95 2.89 13.72
N TYR A 292 -2.47 2.46 14.89
CA TYR A 292 -1.11 1.96 15.09
C TYR A 292 -1.00 0.52 14.60
N SER A 293 -1.09 0.35 13.29
CA SER A 293 -1.14 -0.94 12.60
C SER A 293 -0.39 -0.87 11.27
N CYS A 294 -0.27 -2.02 10.60
CA CYS A 294 0.15 -2.10 9.20
C CYS A 294 -1.06 -2.12 8.23
N GLY A 295 -2.21 -1.56 8.64
CA GLY A 295 -3.47 -1.75 7.94
C GLY A 295 -3.97 -3.19 8.07
N SER A 296 -4.50 -3.77 6.98
CA SER A 296 -4.89 -5.18 6.97
C SER A 296 -3.65 -6.06 7.09
N PHE A 297 -3.53 -6.80 8.19
CA PHE A 297 -2.38 -7.66 8.46
C PHE A 297 -2.39 -8.94 7.63
N PHE A 298 -3.58 -9.41 7.23
CA PHE A 298 -3.74 -10.60 6.38
C PHE A 298 -4.39 -10.24 5.05
N THR A 299 -3.84 -10.80 4.00
CA THR A 299 -4.45 -10.78 2.66
C THR A 299 -5.72 -11.63 2.65
N ASN A 300 -6.67 -11.29 1.76
CA ASN A 300 -7.84 -12.14 1.54
C ASN A 300 -7.43 -13.42 0.80
N PRO A 301 -7.70 -14.62 1.34
CA PRO A 301 -7.26 -15.87 0.72
C PRO A 301 -7.88 -16.05 -0.67
N ILE A 302 -7.05 -16.39 -1.64
CA ILE A 302 -7.48 -16.90 -2.94
C ILE A 302 -7.32 -18.41 -2.89
N ILE A 303 -8.43 -19.13 -2.97
CA ILE A 303 -8.49 -20.58 -2.81
C ILE A 303 -9.14 -21.22 -4.04
N SER A 304 -8.92 -22.52 -4.21
CA SER A 304 -9.57 -23.29 -5.28
C SER A 304 -11.10 -23.29 -5.09
N ASN A 305 -11.84 -23.45 -6.20
CA ASN A 305 -13.28 -23.64 -6.13
C ASN A 305 -13.67 -24.85 -5.25
N GLU A 306 -12.86 -25.91 -5.24
CA GLU A 306 -13.09 -27.10 -4.42
C GLU A 306 -12.97 -26.78 -2.92
N ASP A 307 -11.94 -26.04 -2.51
CA ASP A 307 -11.76 -25.64 -1.12
C ASP A 307 -12.84 -24.65 -0.68
N ALA A 308 -13.30 -23.78 -1.58
CA ALA A 308 -14.39 -22.86 -1.29
C ALA A 308 -15.74 -23.54 -1.01
N LEU A 309 -15.94 -24.78 -1.47
CA LEU A 309 -17.12 -25.60 -1.14
C LEU A 309 -17.07 -26.13 0.30
N LYS A 310 -15.88 -26.26 0.89
CA LYS A 310 -15.68 -26.69 2.29
C LYS A 310 -16.02 -25.56 3.28
N LEU A 311 -16.02 -24.31 2.83
CA LEU A 311 -16.39 -23.15 3.65
C LEU A 311 -17.91 -23.08 3.88
N PRO A 312 -18.36 -22.51 5.01
CA PRO A 312 -19.78 -22.27 5.26
C PRO A 312 -20.46 -21.48 4.13
N ALA A 313 -21.76 -21.70 3.92
CA ALA A 313 -22.52 -21.01 2.87
C ALA A 313 -22.43 -19.48 2.99
N ALA A 314 -22.45 -18.96 4.23
CA ALA A 314 -22.36 -17.54 4.53
C ALA A 314 -20.96 -16.92 4.34
N ALA A 315 -19.91 -17.73 4.12
CA ALA A 315 -18.58 -17.22 3.84
C ALA A 315 -18.59 -16.49 2.49
N PRO A 316 -18.18 -15.21 2.43
CA PRO A 316 -18.16 -14.46 1.17
C PRO A 316 -17.24 -15.11 0.14
N ARG A 317 -17.68 -15.16 -1.11
CA ARG A 317 -16.92 -15.66 -2.26
C ARG A 317 -16.98 -14.62 -3.35
N PHE A 318 -15.83 -14.11 -3.73
CA PHE A 318 -15.70 -13.07 -4.74
C PHE A 318 -14.93 -13.62 -5.94
N PRO A 319 -15.37 -13.32 -7.17
CA PRO A 319 -14.55 -13.58 -8.35
C PRO A 319 -13.21 -12.85 -8.24
N VAL A 320 -12.17 -13.45 -8.83
CA VAL A 320 -10.85 -12.83 -8.96
C VAL A 320 -10.70 -12.37 -10.39
N TYR A 321 -10.27 -11.12 -10.56
CA TYR A 321 -10.04 -10.51 -11.87
C TYR A 321 -8.57 -10.14 -12.01
N ASP A 322 -8.05 -10.24 -13.22
CA ASP A 322 -6.74 -9.69 -13.58
C ASP A 322 -6.93 -8.25 -14.07
N LEU A 323 -6.81 -7.29 -13.15
CA LEU A 323 -7.02 -5.87 -13.42
C LEU A 323 -5.95 -5.27 -14.34
N GLN A 324 -4.78 -5.91 -14.44
CA GLN A 324 -3.74 -5.50 -15.39
C GLN A 324 -4.21 -5.70 -16.85
N LEU A 325 -5.06 -6.69 -17.09
CA LEU A 325 -5.60 -7.02 -18.41
C LEU A 325 -6.98 -6.40 -18.66
N ARG A 326 -7.34 -5.33 -17.93
CA ARG A 326 -8.59 -4.61 -18.15
C ARG A 326 -8.64 -4.08 -19.58
N ASN A 327 -9.69 -4.47 -20.31
CA ASN A 327 -9.88 -4.02 -21.68
C ASN A 327 -10.17 -2.51 -21.71
N SER A 328 -9.37 -1.74 -22.43
CA SER A 328 -9.51 -0.28 -22.50
C SER A 328 -10.80 0.21 -23.18
N VAL A 329 -11.46 -0.64 -23.98
CA VAL A 329 -12.70 -0.32 -24.70
C VAL A 329 -13.92 -0.69 -23.88
N THR A 330 -13.97 -1.92 -23.35
CA THR A 330 -15.15 -2.41 -22.61
C THR A 330 -15.08 -2.10 -21.12
N GLY A 331 -13.89 -1.77 -20.60
CA GLY A 331 -13.64 -1.56 -19.19
C GLY A 331 -13.66 -2.84 -18.35
N VAL A 332 -13.76 -4.03 -18.97
CA VAL A 332 -13.89 -5.31 -18.25
C VAL A 332 -12.53 -6.00 -18.13
N ALA A 333 -12.20 -6.45 -16.92
CA ALA A 333 -11.04 -7.31 -16.65
C ALA A 333 -11.40 -8.80 -16.80
N PRO A 334 -10.50 -9.65 -17.33
CA PRO A 334 -10.75 -11.08 -17.40
C PRO A 334 -10.79 -11.69 -16.01
N LYS A 335 -11.76 -12.59 -15.81
CA LYS A 335 -11.90 -13.37 -14.59
C LYS A 335 -10.92 -14.54 -14.60
N LEU A 336 -10.23 -14.77 -13.48
CA LEU A 336 -9.43 -15.96 -13.27
C LEU A 336 -10.34 -17.13 -12.90
N GLU A 337 -10.32 -18.18 -13.74
CA GLU A 337 -11.13 -19.37 -13.53
C GLU A 337 -10.49 -20.35 -12.53
N GLY A 338 -11.32 -21.17 -11.90
CA GLY A 338 -10.88 -22.20 -10.94
C GLY A 338 -10.58 -21.70 -9.51
N VAL A 339 -10.57 -20.39 -9.29
CA VAL A 339 -10.26 -19.77 -7.99
C VAL A 339 -11.33 -18.77 -7.56
N VAL A 340 -11.46 -18.59 -6.25
CA VAL A 340 -12.27 -17.53 -5.64
C VAL A 340 -11.49 -16.87 -4.50
N LYS A 341 -11.75 -15.58 -4.31
CA LYS A 341 -11.27 -14.83 -3.16
C LYS A 341 -12.31 -14.85 -2.05
N THR A 342 -11.92 -15.22 -0.84
CA THR A 342 -12.80 -15.16 0.34
C THR A 342 -12.35 -14.07 1.32
N SER A 343 -13.21 -13.71 2.28
CA SER A 343 -12.95 -12.60 3.21
C SER A 343 -12.17 -13.08 4.44
N ALA A 344 -10.90 -12.66 4.57
CA ALA A 344 -10.11 -12.90 5.78
C ALA A 344 -10.78 -12.34 7.03
N ALA A 345 -11.38 -11.14 6.93
CA ALA A 345 -12.08 -10.51 8.05
C ALA A 345 -13.26 -11.36 8.55
N TRP A 346 -14.00 -11.96 7.60
CA TRP A 346 -15.11 -12.85 7.92
C TRP A 346 -14.58 -14.12 8.60
N LEU A 347 -13.54 -14.76 8.05
CA LEU A 347 -12.94 -15.96 8.61
C LEU A 347 -12.42 -15.74 10.03
N ILE A 348 -11.69 -14.64 10.27
CA ILE A 348 -11.13 -14.30 11.59
C ILE A 348 -12.26 -14.11 12.62
N SER A 349 -13.28 -13.32 12.28
CA SER A 349 -14.42 -13.09 13.18
C SER A 349 -15.16 -14.39 13.50
N HIS A 350 -15.38 -15.23 12.49
CA HIS A 350 -16.09 -16.50 12.64
C HIS A 350 -15.20 -17.60 13.24
N ALA A 351 -13.89 -17.41 13.33
CA ALA A 351 -12.97 -18.25 14.11
C ALA A 351 -12.99 -17.91 15.61
N GLY A 352 -13.71 -16.86 16.02
CA GLY A 352 -13.85 -16.45 17.42
C GLY A 352 -13.00 -15.24 17.80
N PHE A 353 -12.31 -14.62 16.84
CA PHE A 353 -11.48 -13.44 17.07
C PHE A 353 -12.27 -12.18 16.70
N SER A 354 -12.95 -11.59 17.68
CA SER A 354 -13.71 -10.34 17.50
C SER A 354 -12.82 -9.09 17.53
N LYS A 355 -13.39 -7.94 17.18
CA LYS A 355 -12.73 -6.65 17.36
C LYS A 355 -12.30 -6.47 18.82
N GLY A 356 -11.08 -5.97 19.04
CA GLY A 356 -10.50 -5.84 20.38
C GLY A 356 -9.89 -7.12 20.97
N PHE A 357 -9.98 -8.28 20.29
CA PHE A 357 -9.37 -9.52 20.77
C PHE A 357 -7.86 -9.36 21.04
N SER A 358 -7.40 -9.80 22.21
CA SER A 358 -6.00 -9.83 22.62
C SER A 358 -5.66 -11.15 23.31
N LEU A 359 -4.37 -11.50 23.34
CA LEU A 359 -3.90 -12.68 24.07
C LEU A 359 -3.81 -12.41 25.58
N ASP A 360 -3.52 -11.17 25.98
CA ASP A 360 -3.37 -10.78 27.38
C ASP A 360 -4.69 -10.96 28.18
N CYS A 361 -5.84 -10.69 27.54
CA CYS A 361 -7.17 -10.91 28.15
C CYS A 361 -7.54 -12.39 28.33
N ALA A 362 -6.86 -13.31 27.64
CA ALA A 362 -7.16 -14.75 27.72
C ALA A 362 -6.52 -15.43 28.93
N ASN A 363 -5.52 -14.80 29.57
CA ASN A 363 -4.73 -15.38 30.66
C ASN A 363 -5.21 -14.97 32.07
N GLY A 364 -6.17 -14.05 32.19
CA GLY A 364 -6.79 -13.69 33.47
C GLY A 364 -5.93 -12.82 34.40
N ASP A 365 -4.78 -12.32 33.93
CA ASP A 365 -3.94 -11.38 34.66
C ASP A 365 -4.32 -9.92 34.31
N ASP A 366 -4.31 -9.02 35.31
CA ASP A 366 -4.57 -7.56 35.18
C ASP A 366 -3.45 -6.80 34.40
N LEU A 367 -2.70 -7.48 33.54
CA LEU A 367 -1.66 -6.86 32.74
C LEU A 367 -2.29 -5.99 31.63
N PRO A 368 -1.72 -4.81 31.34
CA PRO A 368 -2.21 -3.95 30.28
C PRO A 368 -2.08 -4.67 28.93
N VAL A 369 -3.15 -4.65 28.14
CA VAL A 369 -3.16 -5.21 26.78
C VAL A 369 -2.11 -4.50 25.95
N ARG A 370 -1.09 -5.24 25.47
CA ARG A 370 -0.01 -4.67 24.65
C ARG A 370 -0.33 -4.71 23.17
N ALA A 371 -0.94 -5.80 22.71
CA ALA A 371 -1.33 -6.01 21.32
C ALA A 371 -2.77 -6.53 21.23
N SER A 372 -3.55 -6.04 20.25
CA SER A 372 -4.89 -6.56 20.00
C SER A 372 -5.32 -6.39 18.55
N LEU A 373 -6.39 -7.05 18.15
CA LEU A 373 -7.17 -6.64 16.99
C LEU A 373 -7.75 -5.24 17.22
N SER A 374 -7.84 -4.43 16.18
CA SER A 374 -8.48 -3.11 16.21
C SER A 374 -9.93 -3.21 16.69
N ASN A 375 -10.40 -2.19 17.42
CA ASN A 375 -11.80 -2.07 17.80
C ASN A 375 -12.70 -1.66 16.62
N LYS A 376 -12.10 -1.21 15.51
CA LYS A 376 -12.78 -0.79 14.29
C LYS A 376 -12.81 -1.88 13.22
N HIS A 377 -11.71 -2.64 13.05
CA HIS A 377 -11.62 -3.63 11.97
C HIS A 377 -10.72 -4.84 12.32
N VAL A 378 -11.26 -6.06 12.23
CA VAL A 378 -10.57 -7.31 12.66
C VAL A 378 -9.33 -7.68 11.84
N LEU A 379 -9.09 -7.07 10.67
CA LEU A 379 -7.85 -7.28 9.92
C LEU A 379 -6.68 -6.46 10.44
N ALA A 380 -6.91 -5.42 11.23
CA ALA A 380 -5.82 -4.61 11.76
C ALA A 380 -5.35 -5.17 13.10
N LEU A 381 -4.11 -5.64 13.14
CA LEU A 381 -3.39 -5.88 14.40
C LEU A 381 -2.78 -4.55 14.84
N THR A 382 -3.00 -4.20 16.10
CA THR A 382 -2.73 -2.86 16.64
C THR A 382 -1.81 -2.94 17.84
N ASN A 383 -0.84 -2.01 17.88
CA ASN A 383 -0.05 -1.72 19.06
C ASN A 383 -0.87 -0.84 20.02
N ARG A 384 -1.08 -1.32 21.25
CA ARG A 384 -1.89 -0.63 22.27
C ARG A 384 -1.11 0.27 23.22
N ALA A 385 0.21 0.37 23.06
CA ALA A 385 1.11 1.43 23.54
C ALA A 385 2.56 0.95 23.48
N SER A 386 2.80 -0.29 23.89
CA SER A 386 4.11 -0.87 24.12
C SER A 386 4.21 -2.31 23.63
N ALA A 387 3.54 -2.62 22.51
CA ALA A 387 3.69 -3.92 21.86
C ALA A 387 5.15 -4.10 21.40
N SER A 388 5.72 -5.26 21.72
CA SER A 388 6.94 -5.75 21.10
C SER A 388 6.61 -6.41 19.74
N SER A 389 7.65 -6.66 18.94
CA SER A 389 7.49 -7.41 17.69
C SER A 389 6.97 -8.83 17.93
N VAL A 390 7.36 -9.41 19.07
CA VAL A 390 6.92 -10.73 19.53
C VAL A 390 5.42 -10.74 19.87
N ASP A 391 4.90 -9.69 20.52
CA ASP A 391 3.48 -9.63 20.88
C ASP A 391 2.57 -9.63 19.63
N ILE A 392 2.93 -8.83 18.63
CA ILE A 392 2.20 -8.78 17.35
C ILE A 392 2.33 -10.12 16.61
N ALA A 393 3.54 -10.70 16.55
CA ALA A 393 3.77 -11.99 15.87
C ALA A 393 3.00 -13.15 16.53
N GLN A 394 2.94 -13.20 17.86
CA GLN A 394 2.17 -14.22 18.60
C GLN A 394 0.67 -14.07 18.39
N LEU A 395 0.17 -12.84 18.38
CA LEU A 395 -1.23 -12.55 18.06
C LEU A 395 -1.56 -13.02 16.63
N ALA A 396 -0.71 -12.69 15.65
CA ALA A 396 -0.87 -13.12 14.27
C ALA A 396 -0.86 -14.65 14.14
N ALA A 397 0.13 -15.32 14.75
CA ALA A 397 0.24 -16.77 14.73
C ALA A 397 -0.98 -17.48 15.35
N THR A 398 -1.53 -16.93 16.45
CA THR A 398 -2.73 -17.46 17.09
C THR A 398 -3.95 -17.36 16.18
N ILE A 399 -4.12 -16.21 15.51
CA ILE A 399 -5.22 -16.01 14.56
C ILE A 399 -5.08 -16.92 13.34
N LYS A 400 -3.88 -17.01 12.75
CA LYS A 400 -3.60 -17.93 11.63
C LYS A 400 -3.98 -19.36 11.98
N ARG A 401 -3.51 -19.83 13.14
CA ARG A 401 -3.79 -21.17 13.63
C ARG A 401 -5.29 -21.40 13.84
N GLY A 402 -6.00 -20.49 14.51
CA GLY A 402 -7.43 -20.66 14.75
C GLY A 402 -8.28 -20.65 13.47
N VAL A 403 -7.91 -19.84 12.47
CA VAL A 403 -8.58 -19.85 11.16
C VAL A 403 -8.30 -21.15 10.40
N TRP A 404 -7.05 -21.64 10.42
CA TRP A 404 -6.71 -22.93 9.82
C TRP A 404 -7.42 -24.10 10.50
N GLU A 405 -7.41 -24.17 11.83
CA GLU A 405 -8.09 -25.23 12.61
C GLU A 405 -9.60 -25.28 12.32
N LYS A 406 -10.24 -24.11 12.12
CA LYS A 406 -11.68 -24.03 11.89
C LYS A 406 -12.11 -24.23 10.44
N PHE A 407 -11.34 -23.72 9.49
CA PHE A 407 -11.75 -23.63 8.08
C PHE A 407 -10.81 -24.36 7.11
N GLY A 408 -9.66 -24.83 7.57
CA GLY A 408 -8.61 -25.38 6.70
C GLY A 408 -7.96 -24.34 5.78
N VAL A 409 -8.15 -23.05 6.06
CA VAL A 409 -7.63 -21.95 5.23
C VAL A 409 -6.40 -21.35 5.89
N GLU A 410 -5.30 -21.29 5.15
CA GLU A 410 -4.10 -20.58 5.58
C GLU A 410 -4.23 -19.08 5.30
N LEU A 411 -4.00 -18.26 6.34
CA LEU A 411 -3.90 -16.81 6.19
C LEU A 411 -2.45 -16.41 5.90
N VAL A 412 -2.26 -15.59 4.88
CA VAL A 412 -0.96 -15.03 4.50
C VAL A 412 -0.86 -13.59 4.97
N GLU A 413 0.23 -13.29 5.67
CA GLU A 413 0.55 -11.96 6.16
C GLU A 413 0.86 -11.00 5.01
N GLU A 414 0.30 -9.80 5.06
CA GLU A 414 0.54 -8.73 4.09
C GLU A 414 1.81 -7.92 4.40
N PRO A 415 2.12 -7.60 5.69
CA PRO A 415 3.33 -6.89 6.07
C PRO A 415 4.60 -7.67 5.76
N VAL A 416 5.66 -6.94 5.42
CA VAL A 416 7.01 -7.51 5.33
C VAL A 416 7.57 -7.66 6.73
N GLN A 417 8.01 -8.88 7.05
CA GLN A 417 8.71 -9.20 8.30
C GLN A 417 10.18 -8.82 8.15
N VAL A 418 10.72 -8.04 9.09
CA VAL A 418 12.12 -7.58 9.08
C VAL A 418 12.82 -8.05 10.36
N GLY A 419 13.88 -8.84 10.21
CA GLY A 419 14.68 -9.33 11.34
C GLY A 419 14.06 -10.51 12.12
N PHE A 420 13.16 -11.27 11.49
CA PHE A 420 12.54 -12.47 12.04
C PHE A 420 13.23 -13.76 11.58
#